data_AF-A0A8T2X4Y4-F1
#
_entry.id   AF-A0A8T2X4Y4-F1
#
_cell.length_a   1.000
_cell.length_b   1.000
_cell.length_c   1.000
_cell.angle_alpha   90.00
_cell.angle_beta   90.00
_cell.angle_gamma   90.00
#
_symmetry.space_group_name_H-M   'P 1'
#
loop_
_entity.id
_entity.type
_entity.pdbx_description
1 polymer ?
#
loop_
_entity_poly.entity_id
_entity_poly.type
_entity_poly.pdbx_seq_one_letter_code
_entity_poly.pdbx_strand_id
1 'polypeptide(L)'
;MGLICSLFSGIGGAEVALHRLGIPLKNVVSVEISVSKRDVIRSWWEQANQKGNLIEITDIQTINGSDIETWIWSFGGFDLVIGGSPCNNLAGGNRVSRDRLEGQHCSLFYQYVRVLGLIRNMMS
;
A
#
# COMPACT_ATOMS: atom_id res chain seq x y z
N MET A 1 2.36 -15.90 9.56
CA MET A 1 2.81 -14.69 8.85
C MET A 1 1.65 -14.29 8.00
N GLY A 2 0.92 -13.31 8.50
CA GLY A 2 -0.23 -12.71 7.86
C GLY A 2 0.18 -11.86 6.67
N LEU A 3 -0.72 -10.96 6.31
CA LEU A 3 -0.70 -10.17 5.10
C LEU A 3 0.12 -8.88 5.27
N ILE A 4 0.90 -8.53 4.26
CA ILE A 4 1.51 -7.20 4.12
C ILE A 4 0.63 -6.37 3.18
N CYS A 5 0.23 -5.18 3.61
CA CYS A 5 -0.51 -4.22 2.79
C CYS A 5 0.34 -2.98 2.52
N SER A 6 0.72 -2.79 1.26
CA SER A 6 1.57 -1.72 0.75
C SER A 6 0.71 -0.71 -0.01
N LEU A 7 0.30 0.35 0.66
CA LEU A 7 -0.55 1.41 0.12
C LEU A 7 0.32 2.48 -0.57
N PHE A 8 0.00 2.82 -1.82
CA PHE A 8 0.85 3.69 -2.66
C PHE A 8 2.25 3.09 -2.83
N SER A 9 2.31 1.81 -3.25
CA SER A 9 3.53 1.00 -3.27
C SER A 9 4.61 1.54 -4.22
N GLY A 10 4.25 2.38 -5.19
CA GLY A 10 5.19 2.93 -6.14
C GLY A 10 5.88 1.81 -6.92
N ILE A 11 7.21 1.80 -6.87
CA ILE A 11 8.04 0.78 -7.54
C ILE A 11 8.38 -0.43 -6.65
N GLY A 12 7.72 -0.57 -5.49
CA GLY A 12 7.89 -1.74 -4.61
C GLY A 12 9.00 -1.60 -3.57
N GLY A 13 9.25 -0.37 -3.09
CA GLY A 13 10.35 -0.11 -2.16
C GLY A 13 10.25 -0.89 -0.84
N ALA A 14 9.03 -1.06 -0.32
CA ALA A 14 8.78 -1.81 0.90
C ALA A 14 9.05 -3.31 0.72
N GLU A 15 8.58 -3.86 -0.39
CA GLU A 15 8.71 -5.26 -0.79
C GLU A 15 10.19 -5.62 -0.97
N VAL A 16 10.93 -4.78 -1.69
CA VAL A 16 12.39 -4.95 -1.87
C VAL A 16 13.12 -4.87 -0.53
N ALA A 17 12.76 -3.91 0.34
CA ALA A 17 13.39 -3.76 1.64
C ALA A 17 13.16 -4.99 2.54
N LEU A 18 11.91 -5.46 2.63
CA LEU A 18 11.55 -6.65 3.40
C LEU A 18 12.25 -7.90 2.87
N HIS A 19 12.30 -8.07 1.54
CA HIS A 19 13.04 -9.16 0.92
C HIS A 19 14.54 -9.12 1.27
N ARG A 20 15.17 -7.94 1.22
CA ARG A 20 16.58 -7.75 1.58
C ARG A 20 16.85 -8.00 3.07
N LEU A 21 15.86 -7.78 3.93
CA LEU A 21 15.92 -8.13 5.36
C LEU A 21 15.71 -9.62 5.62
N GLY A 22 15.49 -10.43 4.58
CA GLY A 22 15.25 -11.87 4.71
C GLY A 22 13.86 -12.22 5.24
N ILE A 23 12.92 -11.27 5.23
CA ILE A 23 11.54 -11.47 5.67
C ILE A 23 10.75 -12.10 4.50
N PRO A 24 10.21 -13.33 4.64
CA PRO A 24 9.48 -13.98 3.55
C PRO A 24 8.19 -13.24 3.15
N LEU A 25 8.07 -12.87 1.88
CA LEU A 25 6.86 -12.24 1.36
C LEU A 25 5.84 -13.31 0.98
N LYS A 26 4.98 -13.73 1.94
CA LYS A 26 3.98 -14.79 1.71
C LYS A 26 2.72 -14.28 1.00
N ASN A 27 2.16 -13.18 1.48
CA ASN A 27 1.00 -12.53 0.88
C ASN A 27 1.24 -11.02 0.94
N VAL A 28 1.15 -10.35 -0.20
CA VAL A 28 1.35 -8.90 -0.34
C VAL A 28 0.21 -8.32 -1.15
N VAL A 29 -0.54 -7.39 -0.57
CA VAL A 29 -1.44 -6.49 -1.31
C VAL A 29 -0.66 -5.22 -1.62
N SER A 30 -0.47 -4.93 -2.90
CA SER A 30 0.20 -3.75 -3.43
C SER A 30 -0.82 -2.83 -4.10
N VAL A 31 -0.90 -1.59 -3.64
CA VAL A 31 -1.87 -0.60 -4.17
C VAL A 31 -1.12 0.52 -4.88
N GLU A 32 -1.26 0.60 -6.20
CA GLU A 32 -0.59 1.63 -7.01
C GLU A 32 -1.38 1.91 -8.29
N ILE A 33 -1.63 3.20 -8.55
CA ILE A 33 -2.45 3.67 -9.67
C ILE A 33 -1.72 3.56 -11.02
N SER A 34 -0.40 3.77 -11.02
CA SER A 34 0.41 3.73 -12.24
C SER A 34 0.66 2.30 -12.72
N VAL A 35 0.16 1.97 -13.91
CA VAL A 35 0.42 0.69 -14.60
C VAL A 35 1.92 0.43 -14.71
N SER A 36 2.70 1.43 -15.16
CA SER A 36 4.15 1.27 -15.35
C SER A 36 4.88 0.94 -14.05
N LYS A 37 4.45 1.50 -12.91
CA LYS A 37 5.07 1.17 -11.62
C LYS A 37 4.66 -0.21 -11.11
N ARG A 38 3.40 -0.61 -11.33
CA ARG A 38 2.93 -1.98 -11.09
C ARG A 38 3.75 -3.00 -11.89
N ASP A 39 4.01 -2.71 -13.17
CA ASP A 39 4.84 -3.56 -14.02
C ASP A 39 6.28 -3.70 -13.51
N VAL A 40 6.85 -2.64 -12.90
CA VAL A 40 8.16 -2.71 -12.23
C VAL A 40 8.11 -3.68 -11.04
N ILE A 41 7.09 -3.59 -10.18
CA ILE A 41 6.92 -4.50 -9.04
C ILE A 41 6.76 -5.94 -9.53
N ARG A 42 5.91 -6.17 -10.53
CA ARG A 42 5.66 -7.51 -11.08
C ARG A 42 6.92 -8.12 -11.67
N SER A 43 7.67 -7.34 -12.47
CA SER A 43 8.94 -7.77 -13.04
C SER A 43 9.95 -8.13 -11.96
N TRP A 44 10.07 -7.31 -10.91
CA TRP A 44 10.94 -7.60 -9.79
C TRP A 44 10.50 -8.86 -9.02
N TRP A 45 9.19 -9.03 -8.80
CA TRP A 45 8.63 -10.17 -8.08
C TRP A 45 9.01 -11.50 -8.74
N GLU A 46 8.88 -11.55 -10.08
CA GLU A 46 9.28 -12.70 -10.90
C GLU A 46 10.80 -12.92 -10.89
N GLN A 47 11.59 -11.86 -11.09
CA GLN A 47 13.06 -11.94 -11.12
C GLN A 47 13.66 -12.37 -9.77
N ALA A 48 13.09 -11.91 -8.66
CA ALA A 48 13.49 -12.30 -7.31
C ALA A 48 12.96 -13.70 -6.93
N ASN A 49 12.27 -14.39 -7.85
CA ASN A 49 11.72 -15.73 -7.67
C ASN A 49 10.84 -15.84 -6.42
N GLN A 50 10.07 -14.80 -6.12
CA GLN A 50 9.16 -14.79 -4.98
C GLN A 50 8.12 -15.91 -5.14
N LYS A 51 7.86 -16.63 -4.05
CA LYS A 51 6.92 -17.77 -4.04
C LYS A 51 5.58 -17.45 -3.39
N GLY A 52 5.43 -16.25 -2.85
CA GLY A 52 4.18 -15.79 -2.27
C GLY A 52 3.21 -15.24 -3.29
N ASN A 53 2.08 -14.76 -2.78
CA ASN A 53 1.03 -14.13 -3.56
C ASN A 53 1.22 -12.62 -3.61
N LEU A 54 1.24 -12.06 -4.81
CA LEU A 54 1.17 -10.61 -5.05
C LEU A 54 -0.23 -10.28 -5.56
N ILE A 55 -0.98 -9.50 -4.78
CA ILE A 55 -2.31 -9.01 -5.12
C ILE A 55 -2.18 -7.53 -5.46
N GLU A 56 -2.44 -7.18 -6.72
CA GLU A 56 -2.32 -5.81 -7.19
C GLU A 56 -3.69 -5.12 -7.22
N ILE A 57 -3.81 -3.99 -6.54
CA ILE A 57 -4.99 -3.13 -6.54
C ILE A 57 -4.63 -1.81 -7.21
N THR A 58 -5.46 -1.37 -8.15
CA THR A 58 -5.18 -0.16 -8.93
C THR A 58 -5.41 1.11 -8.11
N ASP A 59 -6.57 1.24 -7.47
CA ASP A 59 -6.93 2.47 -6.77
C ASP A 59 -7.33 2.18 -5.32
N ILE A 60 -6.72 2.88 -4.39
CA ILE A 60 -7.05 2.78 -2.96
C ILE A 60 -8.51 3.12 -2.67
N GLN A 61 -9.14 3.95 -3.51
CA GLN A 61 -10.54 4.33 -3.35
C GLN A 61 -11.50 3.16 -3.58
N THR A 62 -11.10 2.12 -4.32
CA THR A 62 -11.94 0.95 -4.56
C THR A 62 -11.94 -0.01 -3.38
N ILE A 63 -10.92 0.07 -2.50
CA ILE A 63 -10.81 -0.79 -1.32
C ILE A 63 -11.93 -0.45 -0.36
N ASN A 64 -12.78 -1.42 -0.05
CA ASN A 64 -13.90 -1.31 0.87
C ASN A 64 -13.80 -2.38 1.97
N GLY A 65 -14.75 -2.38 2.92
CA GLY A 65 -14.74 -3.32 4.04
C GLY A 65 -14.77 -4.80 3.62
N SER A 66 -15.50 -5.14 2.56
CA SER A 66 -15.60 -6.53 2.10
C SER A 66 -14.28 -7.06 1.50
N ASP A 67 -13.47 -6.17 0.90
CA ASP A 67 -12.13 -6.53 0.44
C ASP A 67 -11.24 -6.86 1.65
N ILE A 68 -11.25 -6.00 2.67
CA ILE A 68 -10.49 -6.20 3.91
C ILE A 68 -10.91 -7.50 4.60
N GLU A 69 -12.21 -7.72 4.73
CA GLU A 69 -12.76 -8.94 5.31
C GLU A 69 -12.30 -10.17 4.52
N THR A 70 -12.41 -10.17 3.19
CA THR A 70 -11.95 -11.25 2.33
C THR A 70 -10.47 -11.55 2.53
N TRP A 71 -9.64 -10.51 2.65
CA TRP A 71 -8.20 -10.65 2.90
C TRP A 71 -7.90 -11.22 4.29
N ILE A 72 -8.63 -10.79 5.33
CA ILE A 72 -8.49 -11.34 6.69
C ILE A 72 -8.87 -12.82 6.68
N TRP A 73 -10.01 -13.18 6.10
CA TRP A 73 -10.45 -14.58 6.01
C TRP A 73 -9.47 -15.46 5.22
N SER A 74 -8.93 -14.94 4.12
CA SER A 74 -8.03 -15.70 3.23
C SER A 74 -6.61 -15.84 3.79
N PHE A 75 -6.12 -14.84 4.52
CA PHE A 75 -4.70 -14.73 4.88
C PHE A 75 -4.43 -14.64 6.39
N GLY A 76 -5.47 -14.65 7.24
CA GLY A 76 -5.33 -14.67 8.69
C GLY A 76 -5.03 -13.32 9.35
N GLY A 77 -5.30 -12.21 8.66
CA GLY A 77 -5.08 -10.84 9.16
C GLY A 77 -3.82 -10.15 8.60
N PHE A 78 -3.55 -8.93 9.06
CA PHE A 78 -2.44 -8.09 8.59
C PHE A 78 -1.31 -8.02 9.62
N ASP A 79 -0.10 -8.35 9.19
CA ASP A 79 1.12 -8.18 10.01
C ASP A 79 1.71 -6.77 9.85
N LEU A 80 1.52 -6.16 8.68
CA LEU A 80 2.10 -4.85 8.34
C LEU A 80 1.20 -4.10 7.37
N VAL A 81 0.90 -2.84 7.70
CA VAL A 81 0.33 -1.86 6.77
C VAL A 81 1.36 -0.73 6.61
N ILE A 82 1.86 -0.54 5.40
CA ILE A 82 2.88 0.44 5.06
C ILE A 82 2.41 1.29 3.88
N GLY A 83 2.82 2.55 3.80
CA GLY A 83 2.52 3.36 2.62
C GLY A 83 3.01 4.79 2.72
N GLY A 84 3.20 5.40 1.56
CA GLY A 84 3.59 6.80 1.43
C GLY A 84 2.64 7.54 0.50
N SER A 85 1.65 8.24 1.06
CA SER A 85 0.71 9.00 0.24
C SER A 85 1.46 10.06 -0.60
N PRO A 86 1.12 10.23 -1.89
CA PRO A 86 1.75 11.22 -2.75
C PRO A 86 1.69 12.61 -2.11
N CYS A 87 2.86 13.19 -1.82
CA CYS A 87 2.96 14.38 -0.99
C CYS A 87 3.51 15.56 -1.79
N ASN A 88 2.76 16.01 -2.79
CA ASN A 88 3.20 17.12 -3.65
C ASN A 88 3.30 18.47 -2.90
N ASN A 89 2.74 18.60 -1.68
CA ASN A 89 2.75 19.85 -0.90
C ASN A 89 3.40 19.80 0.49
N LEU A 90 3.90 18.65 0.98
CA LEU A 90 4.68 18.60 2.24
C LEU A 90 6.20 18.65 2.03
N ALA A 91 6.69 18.42 0.81
CA ALA A 91 8.07 18.73 0.48
C ALA A 91 8.21 20.26 0.40
N GLY A 92 8.95 20.87 1.34
CA GLY A 92 9.09 22.32 1.54
C GLY A 92 9.68 23.15 0.40
N GLY A 93 9.63 22.69 -0.85
CA GLY A 93 10.03 23.42 -2.05
C GLY A 93 8.95 24.36 -2.62
N ASN A 94 7.66 24.13 -2.34
CA ASN A 94 6.59 25.02 -2.77
C ASN A 94 6.23 26.02 -1.67
N ARG A 95 7.03 27.08 -1.55
CA ARG A 95 6.79 28.25 -0.66
C ARG A 95 5.58 29.12 -1.06
N VAL A 96 4.72 28.67 -1.97
CA VAL A 96 3.61 29.45 -2.53
C VAL A 96 2.28 28.72 -2.40
N SER A 97 1.89 28.42 -1.17
CA SER A 97 0.54 28.66 -0.62
C SER A 97 0.41 27.86 0.68
N ARG A 98 0.04 28.56 1.75
CA ARG A 98 -0.25 27.98 3.05
C ARG A 98 -1.64 27.34 3.06
N ASP A 99 -1.92 26.43 2.13
CA ASP A 99 -3.18 25.67 2.17
C ASP A 99 -2.97 24.37 2.96
N ARG A 100 -2.77 24.61 4.26
CA ARG A 100 -3.33 23.88 5.39
C ARG A 100 -4.32 22.77 4.98
N LEU A 101 -3.88 21.50 4.99
CA LEU A 101 -4.65 20.24 5.14
C LEU A 101 -6.01 20.03 4.41
N GLU A 102 -6.48 20.98 3.61
CA GLU A 102 -7.84 21.06 3.02
C GLU A 102 -7.81 21.11 1.48
N GLY A 103 -6.64 20.94 0.86
CA GLY A 103 -6.51 20.80 -0.59
C GLY A 103 -6.74 19.36 -1.05
N GLN A 104 -7.20 19.19 -2.29
CA GLN A 104 -7.42 17.90 -2.98
C GLN A 104 -6.26 16.87 -2.86
N HIS A 105 -5.05 17.29 -2.49
CA HIS A 105 -3.89 16.42 -2.27
C HIS A 105 -3.84 15.75 -0.87
N CYS A 106 -4.58 16.22 0.12
CA CYS A 106 -4.81 15.49 1.39
C CYS A 106 -5.83 14.36 1.24
N SER A 107 -6.55 14.28 0.13
CA SER A 107 -7.57 13.25 -0.11
C SER A 107 -6.99 11.82 -0.04
N LEU A 108 -5.83 11.59 -0.65
CA LEU A 108 -5.19 10.27 -0.67
C LEU A 108 -4.61 9.88 0.70
N PHE A 109 -4.18 10.86 1.51
CA PHE A 109 -3.83 10.61 2.89
C PHE A 109 -5.07 10.15 3.69
N TYR A 110 -6.23 10.78 3.51
CA TYR A 110 -7.46 10.30 4.13
C TYR A 110 -7.88 8.91 3.64
N GLN A 111 -7.57 8.54 2.39
CA GLN A 111 -7.77 7.16 1.91
C GLN A 111 -6.86 6.16 2.65
N TYR A 112 -5.60 6.50 2.91
CA TYR A 112 -4.71 5.70 3.76
C TYR A 112 -5.32 5.49 5.15
N VAL A 113 -5.72 6.58 5.80
CA VAL A 113 -6.31 6.55 7.15
C VAL A 113 -7.61 5.73 7.16
N ARG A 114 -8.44 5.87 6.12
CA ARG A 114 -9.68 5.09 5.95
C ARG A 114 -9.39 3.59 5.89
N VAL A 115 -8.48 3.16 5.02
CA VAL A 115 -8.12 1.73 4.89
C VAL A 115 -7.51 1.20 6.18
N LEU A 116 -6.60 1.95 6.80
CA LEU A 116 -6.01 1.58 8.08
C LEU A 116 -7.08 1.45 9.19
N GLY A 117 -8.05 2.36 9.23
CA GLY A 117 -9.17 2.32 10.17
C GLY A 117 -10.05 1.08 9.98
N LEU A 118 -10.36 0.72 8.73
CA LEU A 118 -11.10 -0.52 8.40
C LEU A 118 -10.35 -1.76 8.89
N ILE A 119 -9.06 -1.87 8.59
CA ILE A 119 -8.21 -2.99 9.03
C ILE A 119 -8.23 -3.10 10.57
N ARG A 120 -8.01 -1.99 11.27
CA ARG A 120 -7.97 -1.98 12.74
C ARG A 120 -9.30 -2.38 13.38
N ASN A 121 -10.42 -1.93 12.83
CA ASN A 121 -11.75 -2.25 13.35
C ASN A 121 -12.16 -3.70 13.11
N MET A 122 -11.61 -4.35 12.08
CA MET A 122 -11.91 -5.76 11.75
C MET A 122 -10.96 -6.75 12.42
N MET A 123 -9.81 -6.27 12.92
CA MET A 123 -8.82 -7.08 13.63
C MET A 123 -8.88 -6.92 15.16
N SER A 124 -9.71 -6.01 15.67
CA SER A 124 -9.95 -5.81 17.11
C SER A 124 -10.95 -6.83 17.64
#